data_AF-A0A397YEC6-F1
#
_entry.id   AF-A0A397YEC6-F1
#
_cell.length_a   1.000
_cell.length_b   1.000
_cell.length_c   1.000
_cell.angle_alpha   90.00
_cell.angle_beta   90.00
_cell.angle_gamma   90.00
#
_symmetry.space_group_name_H-M   'P 1'
#
loop_
_entity.id
_entity.type
_entity.pdbx_description
1 polymer ?
#
loop_
_entity_poly.entity_id
_entity_poly.type
_entity_poly.pdbx_seq_one_letter_code
_entity_poly.pdbx_strand_id
1 'polypeptide(L)'
;MFNASRKAVMDRVRSQFLTRFETMVREMLSDHPFLKGQCIPTIIAERVSTQMNAGAVERQIIKHHWVQVSFEHKISTPIPSKPRYGMPRDEDVVTTTRFKVTAESAFIVASYDEVDEDGRNMGSEVRLFSVQRPELSNEEDDDDDEGTS
;
A
#
# COMPACT_ATOMS: atom_id res chain seq x y z
N MET A 1 -3.15 -28.28 -15.22
CA MET A 1 -4.26 -27.30 -15.35
C MET A 1 -4.64 -26.64 -14.01
N PHE A 2 -4.58 -27.33 -12.86
CA PHE A 2 -4.93 -26.75 -11.54
C PHE A 2 -4.12 -25.50 -11.13
N ASN A 3 -2.80 -25.48 -11.36
CA ASN A 3 -1.96 -24.32 -11.00
C ASN A 3 -2.28 -23.05 -11.80
N ALA A 4 -2.70 -23.19 -13.07
CA ALA A 4 -3.11 -22.04 -13.88
C ALA A 4 -4.43 -21.43 -13.37
N SER A 5 -5.33 -22.27 -12.83
CA SER A 5 -6.59 -21.82 -12.24
C SER A 5 -6.37 -21.09 -10.90
N ARG A 6 -5.47 -21.59 -10.04
CA ARG A 6 -5.15 -20.92 -8.76
C ARG A 6 -4.48 -19.56 -8.99
N LYS A 7 -3.50 -19.51 -9.88
CA LYS A 7 -2.84 -18.24 -10.25
C LYS A 7 -3.84 -17.21 -10.79
N ALA A 8 -4.74 -17.61 -11.69
CA ALA A 8 -5.76 -16.70 -12.21
C ALA A 8 -6.70 -16.15 -11.13
N VAL A 9 -7.05 -16.97 -10.11
CA VAL A 9 -7.81 -16.50 -8.95
C VAL A 9 -7.00 -15.48 -8.14
N MET A 10 -5.74 -15.78 -7.83
CA MET A 10 -4.86 -14.84 -7.11
C MET A 10 -4.71 -13.51 -7.83
N ASP A 11 -4.44 -13.53 -9.13
CA ASP A 11 -4.22 -12.32 -9.92
C ASP A 11 -5.49 -11.45 -9.98
N ARG A 12 -6.66 -12.08 -10.12
CA ARG A 12 -7.96 -11.38 -10.09
C ARG A 12 -8.22 -10.76 -8.72
N VAL A 13 -8.03 -11.52 -7.63
CA VAL A 13 -8.24 -11.03 -6.26
C VAL A 13 -7.27 -9.88 -5.99
N ARG A 14 -5.97 -10.07 -6.26
CA ARG A 14 -4.93 -9.05 -6.08
C ARG A 14 -5.32 -7.75 -6.75
N SER A 15 -5.69 -7.78 -8.03
CA SER A 15 -6.08 -6.57 -8.80
C SER A 15 -7.19 -5.75 -8.12
N GLN A 16 -8.18 -6.38 -7.48
CA GLN A 16 -9.26 -5.67 -6.78
C GLN A 16 -8.73 -4.89 -5.56
N PHE A 17 -7.79 -5.50 -4.83
CA PHE A 17 -7.22 -4.88 -3.64
C PHE A 17 -6.11 -3.89 -3.96
N LEU A 18 -5.42 -4.02 -5.09
CA LEU A 18 -4.49 -3.00 -5.58
C LEU A 18 -5.22 -1.67 -5.86
N THR A 19 -6.33 -1.72 -6.59
CA THR A 19 -7.15 -0.51 -6.86
C THR A 19 -7.67 0.09 -5.56
N ARG A 20 -8.18 -0.73 -4.64
CA ARG A 20 -8.67 -0.24 -3.35
C ARG A 20 -7.57 0.41 -2.51
N PHE A 21 -6.40 -0.23 -2.43
CA PHE A 21 -5.22 0.31 -1.75
C PHE A 21 -4.82 1.66 -2.34
N GLU A 22 -4.71 1.74 -3.67
CA GLU A 22 -4.37 2.99 -4.36
C GLU A 22 -5.34 4.12 -4.04
N THR A 23 -6.64 3.87 -4.15
CA THR A 23 -7.68 4.87 -3.86
C THR A 23 -7.56 5.39 -2.42
N MET A 24 -7.45 4.49 -1.42
CA MET A 24 -7.38 4.89 -0.02
C MET A 24 -6.13 5.72 0.29
N VAL A 25 -4.97 5.36 -0.28
CA VAL A 25 -3.74 6.15 -0.08
C VAL A 25 -3.88 7.53 -0.73
N ARG A 26 -4.47 7.62 -1.92
CA ARG A 26 -4.71 8.90 -2.60
C ARG A 26 -5.67 9.79 -1.82
N GLU A 27 -6.79 9.24 -1.34
CA GLU A 27 -7.76 9.97 -0.51
C GLU A 27 -7.10 10.52 0.75
N MET A 28 -6.33 9.71 1.47
CA MET A 28 -5.61 10.17 2.67
C MET A 28 -4.60 11.27 2.38
N LEU A 29 -3.89 11.19 1.25
CA LEU A 29 -2.93 12.23 0.85
C LEU A 29 -3.62 13.52 0.40
N SER A 30 -4.85 13.42 -0.13
CA SER A 30 -5.67 14.58 -0.53
C SER A 30 -6.25 15.29 0.69
N ASP A 31 -6.78 14.53 1.65
CA ASP A 31 -7.41 15.07 2.87
C ASP A 31 -6.37 15.62 3.86
N HIS A 32 -5.15 15.10 3.80
CA HIS A 32 -4.07 15.45 4.71
C HIS A 32 -2.79 15.78 3.92
N PRO A 33 -2.63 17.03 3.44
CA PRO A 33 -1.39 17.46 2.82
C PRO A 33 -0.23 17.27 3.80
N PHE A 34 0.75 16.49 3.39
CA PHE A 34 1.85 16.09 4.27
C PHE A 34 2.97 17.11 4.26
N LEU A 35 3.46 17.49 5.45
CA LEU A 35 4.58 18.42 5.62
C LEU A 35 5.88 17.68 5.97
N LYS A 36 7.02 18.36 5.79
CA LYS A 36 8.34 17.80 6.13
C LYS A 36 8.37 17.37 7.60
N GLY A 37 8.79 16.13 7.87
CA GLY A 37 8.98 15.61 9.24
C GLY A 37 7.77 14.90 9.85
N GLN A 38 6.62 14.83 9.17
CA GLN A 38 5.47 14.09 9.66
C GLN A 38 5.61 12.58 9.42
N CYS A 39 5.13 11.75 10.36
CA CYS A 39 5.10 10.28 10.28
C CYS A 39 4.00 9.74 9.34
N ILE A 40 3.81 10.38 8.20
CA ILE A 40 2.70 10.15 7.26
C ILE A 40 2.67 8.72 6.71
N PRO A 41 3.80 8.08 6.34
CA PRO A 41 3.78 6.69 5.89
C PRO A 41 3.18 5.72 6.90
N THR A 42 3.47 5.92 8.19
CA THR A 42 2.95 5.07 9.27
C THR A 42 1.45 5.25 9.41
N ILE A 43 0.98 6.51 9.47
CA ILE A 43 -0.44 6.82 9.62
C ILE A 43 -1.25 6.26 8.45
N ILE A 44 -0.75 6.44 7.22
CA ILE A 44 -1.38 5.87 6.02
C ILE A 44 -1.43 4.35 6.13
N ALA A 45 -0.31 3.69 6.39
CA ALA A 45 -0.26 2.23 6.45
C ALA A 45 -1.17 1.65 7.54
N GLU A 46 -1.24 2.27 8.73
CA GLU A 46 -2.13 1.85 9.83
C GLU A 46 -3.61 1.98 9.48
N ARG A 47 -4.00 3.13 8.92
CA ARG A 47 -5.40 3.36 8.51
C ARG A 47 -5.80 2.42 7.38
N VAL A 48 -4.97 2.31 6.35
CA VAL A 48 -5.22 1.45 5.20
C VAL A 48 -5.29 -0.02 5.64
N SER A 49 -4.33 -0.49 6.46
CA SER A 49 -4.33 -1.85 6.98
C SER A 49 -5.63 -2.16 7.73
N THR A 50 -6.04 -1.25 8.62
CA THR A 50 -7.28 -1.38 9.40
C THR A 50 -8.51 -1.46 8.49
N GLN A 51 -8.63 -0.58 7.49
CA GLN A 51 -9.76 -0.58 6.56
C GLN A 51 -9.80 -1.82 5.65
N MET A 52 -8.64 -2.40 5.37
CA MET A 52 -8.51 -3.63 4.59
C MET A 52 -8.68 -4.89 5.45
N ASN A 53 -8.84 -4.78 6.77
CA ASN A 53 -8.73 -5.92 7.69
C ASN A 53 -7.44 -6.72 7.48
N ALA A 54 -6.34 -6.01 7.22
CA ALA A 54 -5.04 -6.60 6.97
C ALA A 54 -4.27 -6.88 8.26
N GLY A 55 -3.09 -7.47 8.12
CA GLY A 55 -2.21 -7.83 9.21
C GLY A 55 -1.52 -6.62 9.87
N ALA A 56 -0.68 -6.94 10.85
CA ALA A 56 0.10 -5.95 11.58
C ALA A 56 0.95 -5.10 10.63
N VAL A 57 1.10 -3.83 11.00
CA VAL A 57 1.93 -2.88 10.27
C VAL A 57 3.36 -2.96 10.77
N GLU A 58 4.28 -3.16 9.85
CA GLU A 58 5.71 -3.23 10.10
C GLU A 58 6.43 -2.01 9.53
N ARG A 59 7.14 -1.30 10.40
CA ARG A 59 7.95 -0.14 10.00
C ARG A 59 9.39 -0.57 9.79
N GLN A 60 9.94 -0.25 8.62
CA GLN A 60 11.35 -0.48 8.29
C GLN A 60 12.01 0.85 7.88
N ILE A 61 13.15 1.17 8.50
CA ILE A 61 13.97 2.32 8.12
C ILE A 61 15.04 1.80 7.14
N ILE A 62 14.90 2.13 5.87
CA ILE A 62 15.75 1.55 4.80
C ILE A 62 17.05 2.35 4.65
N LYS A 63 17.00 3.68 4.79
CA LYS A 63 18.16 4.60 4.76
C LYS A 63 17.89 5.85 5.61
N HIS A 64 18.92 6.64 5.94
CA HIS A 64 18.87 7.83 6.83
C HIS A 64 17.76 8.87 6.56
N HIS A 65 17.06 8.81 5.42
CA HIS A 65 15.93 9.68 5.09
C HIS A 65 14.71 8.96 4.50
N TRP A 66 14.73 7.62 4.44
CA TRP A 66 13.69 6.81 3.82
C TRP A 66 12.98 5.95 4.86
N VAL A 67 11.69 6.19 5.02
CA VAL A 67 10.83 5.39 5.89
C VAL A 67 9.92 4.57 5.00
N GLN A 68 10.04 3.25 5.07
CA GLN A 68 9.09 2.33 4.48
C GLN A 68 8.22 1.74 5.59
N VAL A 69 6.93 1.65 5.31
CA VAL A 69 5.98 0.96 6.17
C VAL A 69 5.21 -0.03 5.33
N SER A 70 5.11 -1.26 5.81
CA SER A 70 4.47 -2.35 5.08
C SER A 70 3.48 -3.10 5.93
N PHE A 71 2.51 -3.75 5.30
CA PHE A 71 1.60 -4.67 5.95
C PHE A 71 1.17 -5.77 4.97
N GLU A 72 0.87 -6.95 5.50
CA GLU A 72 0.40 -8.07 4.69
C GLU A 72 -1.12 -8.13 4.71
N HIS A 73 -1.71 -8.26 3.54
CA HIS A 73 -3.14 -8.52 3.37
C HIS A 73 -3.34 -9.94 2.83
N LYS A 74 -4.07 -10.77 3.58
CA LYS A 74 -4.30 -12.19 3.28
C LYS A 74 -5.78 -12.45 3.08
N ILE A 75 -6.13 -13.07 1.95
CA ILE A 75 -7.51 -13.42 1.62
C ILE A 75 -7.60 -14.88 1.20
N SER A 76 -8.50 -15.61 1.85
CA SER A 76 -8.89 -16.97 1.43
C SER A 76 -10.04 -16.88 0.43
N THR A 77 -9.83 -17.38 -0.79
CA THR A 77 -10.86 -17.40 -1.83
C THR A 77 -11.21 -18.84 -2.20
N PRO A 78 -12.49 -19.27 -2.09
CA PRO A 78 -12.89 -20.61 -2.49
C PRO A 78 -12.71 -20.83 -4.00
N ILE A 79 -12.14 -21.97 -4.38
CA ILE A 79 -12.14 -22.37 -5.80
C ILE A 79 -13.58 -22.69 -6.21
N PRO A 80 -14.08 -22.15 -7.33
CA PRO A 80 -15.48 -22.30 -7.74
C PRO A 80 -15.88 -23.72 -8.19
N SER A 81 -14.99 -24.71 -8.17
CA SER A 81 -15.33 -26.09 -8.50
C SER A 81 -16.41 -26.61 -7.56
N LYS A 82 -17.59 -26.96 -8.09
CA LYS A 82 -18.63 -27.65 -7.31
C LYS A 82 -18.04 -28.98 -6.83
N PRO A 83 -18.02 -29.25 -5.51
CA PRO A 83 -17.59 -30.55 -5.03
C PRO A 83 -18.49 -31.61 -5.67
N ARG A 84 -17.88 -32.62 -6.29
CA ARG A 84 -18.63 -33.82 -6.71
C ARG A 84 -19.13 -34.50 -5.44
N TYR A 85 -20.35 -35.03 -5.45
CA TYR A 85 -20.93 -35.68 -4.29
C TYR A 85 -19.98 -36.77 -3.75
N GLY A 86 -19.62 -36.66 -2.46
CA GLY A 86 -18.68 -37.57 -1.81
C GLY A 86 -17.19 -37.28 -2.00
N MET A 87 -16.81 -36.23 -2.75
CA MET A 87 -15.41 -35.79 -2.86
C MET A 87 -15.09 -34.66 -1.88
N PRO A 88 -13.86 -34.64 -1.32
CA PRO A 88 -13.39 -33.52 -0.52
C PRO A 88 -13.39 -32.24 -1.36
N ARG A 89 -13.72 -31.12 -0.72
CA ARG A 89 -13.65 -29.79 -1.33
C ARG A 89 -12.19 -29.42 -1.56
N ASP A 90 -11.89 -28.80 -2.70
CA ASP A 90 -10.57 -28.24 -2.97
C ASP A 90 -10.23 -27.17 -1.92
N GLU A 91 -8.96 -27.11 -1.52
CA GLU A 91 -8.47 -26.06 -0.61
C GLU A 91 -8.64 -24.68 -1.23
N ASP A 92 -9.01 -23.71 -0.40
CA ASP A 92 -9.11 -22.32 -0.81
C ASP A 92 -7.75 -21.80 -1.35
N VAL A 93 -7.83 -20.79 -2.22
CA VAL A 93 -6.67 -20.06 -2.72
C VAL A 93 -6.38 -18.92 -1.76
N VAL A 94 -5.23 -18.96 -1.09
CA VAL A 94 -4.78 -17.88 -0.22
C VAL A 94 -4.00 -16.87 -1.06
N THR A 95 -4.56 -15.68 -1.23
CA THR A 95 -3.85 -14.57 -1.88
C THR A 95 -3.24 -13.69 -0.80
N THR A 96 -1.90 -13.66 -0.73
CA THR A 96 -1.16 -12.73 0.11
C THR A 96 -0.64 -11.58 -0.75
N THR A 97 -0.76 -10.35 -0.27
CA THR A 97 -0.16 -9.16 -0.90
C THR A 97 0.51 -8.33 0.18
N ARG A 98 1.78 -7.98 0.00
CA ARG A 98 2.50 -7.09 0.92
C ARG A 98 2.45 -5.68 0.38
N PHE A 99 1.61 -4.84 0.97
CA PHE A 99 1.51 -3.44 0.61
C PHE A 99 2.61 -2.63 1.29
N LYS A 100 3.07 -1.58 0.63
CA LYS A 100 4.14 -0.70 1.08
C LYS A 100 3.77 0.76 0.83
N VAL A 101 4.10 1.59 1.81
CA VAL A 101 4.08 3.05 1.71
C VAL A 101 5.48 3.54 2.09
N THR A 102 6.15 4.17 1.14
CA THR A 102 7.53 4.64 1.30
C THR A 102 7.58 6.15 1.21
N ALA A 103 8.17 6.82 2.20
CA ALA A 103 8.58 8.21 2.09
C ALA A 103 10.02 8.30 1.59
N GLU A 104 10.19 8.90 0.43
CA GLU A 104 11.48 9.21 -0.18
C GLU A 104 11.61 10.74 -0.31
N SER A 105 12.22 11.38 0.70
CA SER A 105 12.41 12.84 0.71
C SER A 105 11.10 13.63 0.63
N ALA A 106 10.72 14.09 -0.57
CA ALA A 106 9.49 14.84 -0.84
C ALA A 106 8.39 13.98 -1.47
N PHE A 107 8.64 12.69 -1.70
CA PHE A 107 7.70 11.79 -2.36
C PHE A 107 7.14 10.78 -1.38
N ILE A 108 5.84 10.52 -1.51
CA ILE A 108 5.20 9.32 -0.97
C ILE A 108 4.97 8.38 -2.14
N VAL A 109 5.49 7.16 -2.02
CA VAL A 109 5.37 6.09 -3.01
C VAL A 109 4.51 4.99 -2.43
N ALA A 110 3.50 4.58 -3.19
CA ALA A 110 2.68 3.42 -2.87
C ALA A 110 3.13 2.27 -3.79
N SER A 111 3.45 1.12 -3.19
CA SER A 111 3.93 -0.05 -3.91
C SER A 111 3.46 -1.33 -3.23
N TYR A 112 3.73 -2.47 -3.87
CA TYR A 112 3.49 -3.78 -3.27
C TYR A 112 4.51 -4.81 -3.76
N ASP A 113 4.69 -5.87 -2.98
CA ASP A 113 5.38 -7.07 -3.43
C ASP A 113 4.35 -8.15 -3.80
N GLU A 114 4.55 -8.77 -4.95
CA GLU A 114 3.91 -10.05 -5.26
C GLU A 114 4.55 -11.13 -4.40
N VAL A 115 3.74 -11.77 -3.57
CA VAL A 115 4.16 -12.91 -2.74
C VAL A 115 3.31 -14.13 -3.05
N ASP A 116 3.89 -15.30 -2.83
CA ASP A 116 3.21 -16.59 -2.98
C ASP A 116 2.30 -16.93 -1.79
N GLU A 117 1.67 -18.10 -1.84
CA GLU A 117 0.79 -18.60 -0.77
C GLU A 117 1.57 -18.79 0.55
N ASP A 118 2.88 -19.05 0.48
CA ASP A 118 3.80 -19.18 1.62
C ASP A 118 4.39 -17.84 2.10
N GLY A 119 4.02 -16.71 1.46
CA GLY A 119 4.52 -15.37 1.78
C GLY A 119 5.92 -15.06 1.24
N ARG A 120 6.46 -15.89 0.35
CA ARG A 120 7.76 -15.67 -0.30
C ARG A 120 7.60 -14.72 -1.47
N ASN A 121 8.56 -13.82 -1.64
CA ASN A 121 8.56 -12.87 -2.74
C ASN A 121 8.65 -13.62 -4.08
N MET A 122 7.68 -13.39 -4.96
CA MET A 122 7.62 -13.94 -6.32
C MET A 122 8.28 -13.04 -7.36
N GLY A 123 8.62 -11.80 -7.00
CA GLY A 123 9.15 -10.83 -7.94
C GLY A 123 9.75 -9.59 -7.28
N SER A 124 9.97 -8.58 -8.11
CA SER A 124 10.39 -7.26 -7.67
C SER A 124 9.20 -6.44 -7.17
N GLU A 125 9.50 -5.44 -6.35
CA GLU A 125 8.52 -4.45 -5.91
C GLU A 125 7.87 -3.76 -7.11
N VAL A 126 6.55 -3.71 -7.11
CA VAL A 126 5.75 -3.04 -8.14
C VAL A 126 5.25 -1.72 -7.58
N ARG A 127 5.68 -0.62 -8.20
CA ARG A 127 5.22 0.74 -7.87
C ARG A 127 3.85 0.97 -8.49
N LEU A 128 2.89 1.38 -7.67
CA LEU A 128 1.54 1.75 -8.12
C LEU A 128 1.51 3.22 -8.55
N PHE A 129 1.94 4.11 -7.67
CA PHE A 129 2.02 5.54 -7.96
C PHE A 129 2.98 6.27 -7.00
N SER A 130 3.17 7.56 -7.25
CA SER A 130 3.83 8.46 -6.33
C SER A 130 3.18 9.83 -6.31
N VAL A 131 3.17 10.45 -5.14
CA VAL A 131 2.70 11.83 -4.94
C VAL A 131 3.86 12.66 -4.41
N GLN A 132 4.08 13.81 -5.02
CA GLN A 132 5.03 14.80 -4.53
C GLN A 132 4.34 15.68 -3.49
N ARG A 133 5.09 16.03 -2.45
CA ARG A 133 4.67 17.01 -1.45
C ARG A 133 4.27 18.32 -2.13
N PRO A 134 3.20 18.99 -1.69
CA PRO A 134 2.91 20.36 -2.12
C PRO A 134 4.12 21.27 -1.88
N GLU A 135 4.40 22.16 -2.84
CA GLU A 135 5.33 23.25 -2.63
C GLU A 135 4.70 24.21 -1.62
N LEU A 136 5.45 24.59 -0.58
CA LEU A 136 5.04 25.71 0.25
C LEU A 136 5.21 26.95 -0.63
N SER A 137 4.11 27.64 -0.95
CA SER A 137 4.21 29.00 -1.46
C SER A 137 4.88 29.82 -0.37
N ASN A 138 6.11 30.24 -0.59
CA ASN A 138 6.65 31.40 0.10
C ASN A 138 5.82 32.58 -0.39
N GLU A 139 4.71 32.89 0.27
CA GLU A 139 4.28 34.28 0.33
C GLU A 139 5.36 34.95 1.18
N GLU A 140 6.24 35.68 0.49
CA GLU A 140 7.31 36.46 1.08
C GLU A 140 6.71 37.40 2.11
N ASP A 141 7.31 37.42 3.30
CA ASP A 141 7.19 38.52 4.25
C ASP A 141 7.62 39.79 3.51
N ASP A 142 6.65 40.57 3.01
CA ASP A 142 6.86 41.99 2.71
C ASP A 142 7.00 42.71 4.06
N ASP A 143 8.19 42.61 4.64
CA ASP A 143 8.71 43.59 5.60
C ASP A 143 8.92 44.91 4.85
N ASP A 144 7.84 45.66 4.62
CA ASP A 144 7.95 47.07 4.27
C ASP A 144 8.31 47.85 5.55
N ASP A 145 9.63 48.04 5.67
CA ASP A 145 10.33 49.03 6.49
C ASP A 145 9.74 50.44 6.29
N GLU A 146 8.68 50.80 7.03
CA GLU A 146 8.35 52.21 7.28
C GLU A 146 9.24 52.76 8.40
N GLY A 147 10.51 52.98 8.04
CA GLY A 147 11.30 54.03 8.63
C GLY A 147 10.66 55.39 8.36
N THR A 148 9.93 55.92 9.33
CA THR A 148 9.66 57.37 9.41
C THR A 148 10.36 57.96 10.62
N SER A 149 11.09 59.02 10.33
CA SER A 149 12.08 59.75 11.12
C SER A 149 11.55 60.45 12.38
#